data_AF-A0A1Z9PCM1-F1
#
_entry.id   AF-A0A1Z9PCM1-F1
#
_cell.length_a   1.000
_cell.length_b   1.000
_cell.length_c   1.000
_cell.angle_alpha   90.00
_cell.angle_beta   90.00
_cell.angle_gamma   90.00
#
_symmetry.space_group_name_H-M   'P 1'
#
loop_
_entity.id
_entity.type
_entity.pdbx_description
1 polymer ?
#
loop_
_entity_poly.entity_id
_entity_poly.type
_entity_poly.pdbx_seq_one_letter_code
_entity_poly.pdbx_strand_id
1 'polypeptide(L)'
;MLLFTTGCEDDDHDHDHDEDHTDADGFILETEAGVEVYREFEGTQTGGVTLSVGETLELMVHFLDHEGNEIEHSEDDDHDDHGDDDDHDDHGDGLVVSENDATVAVVEVEGHDEEEGDDHGDEEHGNALHVEGVSAGTTSFKLQLMHDGHADYTSTNNVPVTVN
;
A
#
# COMPACT_ATOMS: atom_id res chain seq x y z
N MET A 1 49.39 -30.49 -12.85
CA MET A 1 49.47 -29.77 -11.57
C MET A 1 50.33 -28.54 -11.78
N LEU A 2 49.71 -27.41 -12.09
CA LEU A 2 50.01 -26.07 -11.57
C LEU A 2 48.99 -25.14 -12.19
N LEU A 3 48.13 -24.68 -11.30
CA LEU A 3 46.93 -23.88 -11.53
C LEU A 3 47.30 -22.42 -11.76
N PHE A 4 46.37 -21.77 -12.45
CA PHE A 4 46.14 -20.36 -12.72
C PHE A 4 46.70 -19.37 -11.68
N THR A 5 47.29 -18.27 -12.18
CA THR A 5 47.60 -17.06 -11.41
C THR A 5 46.69 -15.92 -11.85
N THR A 6 45.69 -15.66 -11.02
CA THR A 6 45.10 -14.37 -10.60
C THR A 6 45.24 -13.12 -11.48
N GLY A 7 44.09 -12.46 -11.68
CA GLY A 7 43.96 -11.03 -11.94
C GLY A 7 42.48 -10.68 -11.94
N CYS A 8 41.91 -10.52 -10.74
CA CYS A 8 40.61 -9.87 -10.54
C CYS A 8 40.80 -8.40 -10.89
N GLU A 9 39.92 -7.84 -11.72
CA GLU A 9 39.75 -6.40 -11.85
C GLU A 9 38.29 -6.14 -11.49
N ASP A 10 38.11 -5.73 -10.23
CA ASP A 10 37.11 -4.75 -9.77
C ASP A 10 35.77 -4.78 -10.52
N ASP A 11 34.90 -5.69 -10.10
CA ASP A 11 33.45 -5.53 -10.27
C ASP A 11 32.92 -5.13 -8.88
N ASP A 12 33.37 -3.96 -8.41
CA ASP A 12 32.84 -3.33 -7.20
C ASP A 12 31.59 -2.54 -7.60
N HIS A 13 30.53 -3.28 -7.88
CA HIS A 13 29.15 -2.78 -7.86
C HIS A 13 28.35 -3.59 -6.84
N ASP A 14 28.86 -3.64 -5.61
CA ASP A 14 28.01 -3.85 -4.43
C ASP A 14 27.27 -2.53 -4.18
N HIS A 15 26.29 -2.23 -5.05
CA HIS A 15 25.12 -1.50 -4.61
C HIS A 15 24.18 -2.56 -4.07
N ASP A 16 24.41 -2.95 -2.81
CA ASP A 16 23.33 -3.41 -1.95
C ASP A 16 22.36 -2.21 -1.86
N HIS A 17 21.50 -2.06 -2.86
CA HIS A 17 20.20 -1.45 -2.63
C HIS A 17 19.49 -2.49 -1.78
N ASP A 18 19.64 -2.36 -0.46
CA ASP A 18 18.53 -2.64 0.42
C ASP A 18 17.42 -1.70 -0.08
N GLU A 19 16.72 -2.11 -1.14
CA GLU A 19 15.47 -1.52 -1.58
C GLU A 19 14.62 -1.49 -0.30
N ASP A 20 14.34 -0.30 0.21
CA ASP A 20 13.67 -0.08 1.49
C ASP A 20 12.22 -0.59 1.38
N HIS A 21 12.05 -1.91 1.44
CA HIS A 21 10.74 -2.56 1.42
C HIS A 21 10.00 -2.22 2.71
N THR A 22 8.72 -1.90 2.58
CA THR A 22 7.87 -1.75 3.76
C THR A 22 7.50 -3.15 4.27
N ASP A 23 8.33 -3.70 5.16
CA ASP A 23 8.11 -4.98 5.84
C ASP A 23 6.93 -4.89 6.84
N ALA A 24 5.70 -4.89 6.33
CA ALA A 24 4.50 -4.85 7.15
C ALA A 24 4.04 -6.25 7.60
N ASP A 25 3.65 -6.37 8.87
CA ASP A 25 3.06 -7.59 9.45
C ASP A 25 1.53 -7.48 9.64
N GLY A 26 0.95 -6.33 9.26
CA GLY A 26 -0.47 -6.04 9.38
C GLY A 26 -0.87 -4.68 8.83
N PHE A 27 -2.15 -4.37 8.94
CA PHE A 27 -2.67 -3.03 8.64
C PHE A 27 -3.97 -2.74 9.40
N ILE A 28 -4.29 -1.46 9.50
CA ILE A 28 -5.54 -0.92 10.06
C ILE A 28 -6.28 -0.18 8.95
N LEU A 29 -7.61 -0.26 8.96
CA LEU A 29 -8.46 0.69 8.26
C LEU A 29 -9.13 1.61 9.27
N GLU A 30 -8.91 2.90 9.09
CA GLU A 30 -9.44 3.96 9.95
C GLU A 30 -10.33 4.91 9.13
N THR A 31 -11.47 5.35 9.69
CA THR A 31 -12.29 6.39 9.03
C THR A 31 -11.70 7.77 9.24
N GLU A 32 -12.08 8.76 8.43
CA GLU A 32 -11.72 10.19 8.62
C GLU A 32 -11.98 10.73 10.05
N ALA A 33 -12.87 10.09 10.81
CA ALA A 33 -13.18 10.47 12.18
C ALA A 33 -12.19 9.88 13.22
N GLY A 34 -11.14 9.18 12.79
CA GLY A 34 -10.18 8.50 13.66
C GLY A 34 -10.73 7.22 14.29
N VAL A 35 -11.62 6.51 13.58
CA VAL A 35 -12.25 5.28 14.08
C VAL A 35 -11.75 4.07 13.33
N GLU A 36 -10.97 3.22 14.01
CA GLU A 36 -10.59 1.90 13.51
C GLU A 36 -11.83 1.03 13.26
N VAL A 37 -12.02 0.64 11.99
CA VAL A 37 -13.12 -0.25 11.56
C VAL A 37 -12.63 -1.65 11.23
N TYR A 38 -11.34 -1.80 10.89
CA TYR A 38 -10.71 -3.08 10.60
C TYR A 38 -9.26 -3.07 11.07
N ARG A 39 -8.80 -4.24 11.51
CA ARG A 39 -7.38 -4.50 11.80
C ARG A 39 -7.04 -5.92 11.42
N GLU A 40 -5.91 -6.07 10.75
CA GLU A 40 -5.22 -7.34 10.55
C GLU A 40 -3.81 -7.26 11.14
N PHE A 41 -3.39 -8.32 11.84
CA PHE A 41 -2.03 -8.45 12.35
C PHE A 41 -1.65 -9.93 12.49
N GLU A 42 -0.51 -10.33 11.92
CA GLU A 42 0.00 -11.72 11.93
C GLU A 42 -1.07 -12.77 11.55
N GLY A 43 -1.88 -12.45 10.54
CA GLY A 43 -2.96 -13.31 10.02
C GLY A 43 -4.23 -13.37 10.88
N THR A 44 -4.31 -12.60 11.97
CA THR A 44 -5.54 -12.46 12.76
C THR A 44 -6.25 -11.16 12.39
N GLN A 45 -7.56 -11.24 12.08
CA GLN A 45 -8.36 -10.07 11.74
C GLN A 45 -9.47 -9.76 12.77
N THR A 46 -9.79 -8.47 12.91
CA THR A 46 -10.94 -7.96 13.66
C THR A 46 -11.65 -6.85 12.89
N GLY A 47 -12.97 -6.77 13.04
CA GLY A 47 -13.77 -5.73 12.40
C GLY A 47 -14.18 -6.04 10.96
N GLY A 48 -14.47 -5.00 10.19
CA GLY A 48 -14.99 -5.05 8.83
C GLY A 48 -15.70 -3.75 8.44
N VAL A 49 -15.72 -3.46 7.14
CA VAL A 49 -16.36 -2.26 6.61
C VAL A 49 -17.86 -2.48 6.55
N THR A 50 -18.63 -1.52 7.08
CA THR A 50 -20.10 -1.54 7.02
C THR A 50 -20.61 -0.19 6.56
N LEU A 51 -21.44 -0.20 5.52
CA LEU A 51 -22.02 0.99 4.90
C LEU A 51 -23.43 0.71 4.39
N SER A 52 -24.15 1.75 3.96
CA SER A 52 -25.49 1.69 3.38
C SER A 52 -25.42 1.66 1.85
N VAL A 53 -26.48 1.21 1.19
CA VAL A 53 -26.60 1.37 -0.27
C VAL A 53 -26.57 2.86 -0.66
N GLY A 54 -25.65 3.23 -1.56
CA GLY A 54 -25.39 4.58 -2.05
C GLY A 54 -24.53 5.45 -1.12
N GLU A 55 -23.99 4.87 -0.05
CA GLU A 55 -23.00 5.51 0.82
C GLU A 55 -21.59 5.29 0.27
N THR A 56 -20.72 6.27 0.45
CA THR A 56 -19.29 6.20 0.17
C THR A 56 -18.55 6.48 1.47
N LEU A 57 -17.56 5.64 1.79
CA LEU A 57 -16.72 5.78 2.96
C LEU A 57 -15.26 5.94 2.52
N GLU A 58 -14.60 6.94 3.06
CA GLU A 58 -13.16 7.15 2.94
C GLU A 58 -12.46 6.48 4.13
N LEU A 59 -11.42 5.71 3.84
CA LEU A 59 -10.67 4.91 4.80
C LEU A 59 -9.18 5.13 4.61
N MET A 60 -8.48 5.50 5.69
CA MET A 60 -7.03 5.56 5.75
C MET A 60 -6.47 4.17 6.03
N VAL A 61 -5.42 3.78 5.32
CA VAL A 61 -4.68 2.54 5.54
C VAL A 61 -3.41 2.84 6.33
N HIS A 62 -3.26 2.18 7.48
CA HIS A 62 -2.06 2.29 8.31
C HIS A 62 -1.39 0.93 8.40
N PHE A 63 -0.18 0.77 7.83
CA PHE A 63 0.58 -0.47 7.92
C PHE A 63 1.22 -0.65 9.30
N LEU A 64 1.40 -1.90 9.71
CA LEU A 64 1.93 -2.24 11.04
C LEU A 64 3.28 -2.95 10.94
N ASP A 65 4.22 -2.55 11.80
CA ASP A 65 5.51 -3.19 11.99
C ASP A 65 5.38 -4.54 12.70
N HIS A 66 6.49 -5.25 12.89
CA HIS A 66 6.53 -6.53 13.61
C HIS A 66 6.06 -6.47 15.08
N GLU A 67 6.08 -5.28 15.69
CA GLU A 67 5.60 -5.07 17.06
C GLU A 67 4.11 -4.68 17.10
N GLY A 68 3.48 -4.50 15.94
CA GLY A 68 2.09 -4.09 15.77
C GLY A 68 1.87 -2.58 15.93
N ASN A 69 2.95 -1.78 15.90
CA ASN A 69 2.86 -0.33 15.84
C ASN A 69 2.67 0.12 14.40
N GLU A 70 2.03 1.26 14.21
CA GLU A 70 1.97 1.90 12.91
C GLU A 70 3.37 2.24 12.42
N ILE A 71 3.65 1.86 11.18
CA ILE A 71 4.83 2.31 10.44
C ILE A 71 4.54 3.75 10.06
N GLU A 72 5.31 4.71 10.57
CA GLU A 72 5.22 6.08 10.11
C GLU A 72 5.77 6.13 8.68
N HIS A 73 4.89 6.44 7.72
CA HIS A 73 5.32 6.81 6.38
C HIS A 73 5.81 8.25 6.47
N SER A 74 7.13 8.47 6.48
CA SER A 74 7.67 9.81 6.31
C SER A 74 7.31 10.30 4.91
N GLU A 75 6.51 11.36 4.82
CA GLU A 75 6.28 12.14 3.59
C GLU A 75 7.59 12.72 3.02
N ASP A 76 8.69 12.65 3.79
CA ASP A 76 10.03 13.16 3.49
C ASP A 76 10.94 12.16 2.76
N ASP A 77 10.48 10.97 2.39
CA ASP A 77 11.19 10.12 1.41
C ASP A 77 10.84 10.56 -0.02
N ASP A 78 10.84 11.88 -0.23
CA ASP A 78 11.32 12.48 -1.47
C ASP A 78 12.67 11.83 -1.74
N HIS A 79 12.69 10.86 -2.65
CA HIS A 79 13.92 10.42 -3.27
C HIS A 79 14.57 11.65 -3.91
N ASP A 80 15.47 12.26 -3.16
CA ASP A 80 16.48 13.23 -3.57
C ASP A 80 17.51 12.55 -4.51
N ASP A 81 17.07 11.62 -5.38
CA ASP A 81 17.90 11.11 -6.45
C ASP A 81 17.73 12.01 -7.67
N HIS A 82 18.52 13.08 -7.65
CA HIS A 82 18.92 13.78 -8.85
C HIS A 82 19.73 12.85 -9.77
N GLY A 83 19.03 11.92 -10.42
CA GLY A 83 19.50 11.11 -11.54
C GLY A 83 18.78 11.51 -12.81
N ASP A 84 19.36 12.47 -13.54
CA ASP A 84 19.07 12.75 -14.95
C ASP A 84 19.24 11.44 -15.76
N ASP A 85 18.17 10.65 -15.96
CA ASP A 85 18.09 9.71 -17.09
C ASP A 85 16.61 9.42 -17.43
N ASP A 86 16.20 9.90 -18.60
CA ASP A 86 14.94 9.65 -19.31
C ASP A 86 14.72 8.13 -19.56
N ASP A 87 14.20 7.40 -18.58
CA ASP A 87 13.47 6.14 -18.82
C ASP A 87 12.35 6.04 -17.75
N HIS A 88 11.15 6.52 -18.11
CA HIS A 88 9.91 6.28 -17.36
C HIS A 88 9.58 4.79 -17.39
N ASP A 89 10.20 4.03 -16.50
CA ASP A 89 9.65 2.76 -16.05
C ASP A 89 8.68 3.10 -14.90
N ASP A 90 7.40 2.92 -15.20
CA ASP A 90 6.24 2.98 -14.32
C ASP A 90 6.38 1.88 -13.25
N HIS A 91 7.31 2.08 -12.32
CA HIS A 91 7.54 1.19 -11.19
C HIS A 91 6.37 1.38 -10.23
N GLY A 92 5.36 0.52 -10.41
CA GLY A 92 4.02 0.62 -9.83
C GLY A 92 3.99 0.48 -8.32
N ASP A 93 4.34 1.57 -7.65
CA ASP A 93 4.30 1.71 -6.22
C ASP A 93 2.89 2.11 -5.75
N GLY A 94 2.48 1.62 -4.58
CA GLY A 94 1.23 2.01 -3.94
C GLY A 94 0.24 0.86 -3.72
N LEU A 95 -0.99 1.23 -3.34
CA LEU A 95 -2.00 0.25 -2.94
C LEU A 95 -2.68 -0.40 -4.15
N VAL A 96 -2.94 -1.70 -4.03
CA VAL A 96 -3.78 -2.44 -4.97
C VAL A 96 -4.89 -3.16 -4.22
N VAL A 97 -6.12 -2.97 -4.70
CA VAL A 97 -7.31 -3.67 -4.21
C VAL A 97 -7.84 -4.65 -5.24
N SER A 98 -8.21 -5.84 -4.79
CA SER A 98 -8.77 -6.88 -5.66
C SER A 98 -9.80 -7.77 -4.96
N GLU A 99 -10.36 -8.73 -5.70
CA GLU A 99 -11.28 -9.79 -5.24
C GLU A 99 -12.71 -9.34 -4.83
N ASN A 100 -13.02 -8.05 -4.80
CA ASN A 100 -14.38 -7.60 -4.50
C ASN A 100 -15.40 -7.88 -5.61
N ASP A 101 -16.62 -8.19 -5.20
CA ASP A 101 -17.79 -8.14 -6.06
C ASP A 101 -18.28 -6.68 -6.18
N ALA A 102 -17.87 -6.03 -7.26
CA ALA A 102 -18.26 -4.66 -7.63
C ALA A 102 -19.79 -4.47 -7.79
N THR A 103 -20.58 -5.54 -7.86
CA THR A 103 -22.05 -5.42 -7.85
C THR A 103 -22.62 -5.19 -6.45
N VAL A 104 -21.84 -5.48 -5.40
CA VAL A 104 -22.17 -5.24 -3.99
C VAL A 104 -21.49 -3.97 -3.49
N ALA A 105 -20.17 -3.87 -3.66
CA ALA A 105 -19.41 -2.68 -3.29
C ALA A 105 -18.21 -2.48 -4.22
N VAL A 106 -17.97 -1.24 -4.61
CA VAL A 106 -16.77 -0.82 -5.35
C VAL A 106 -15.74 -0.34 -4.34
N VAL A 107 -14.48 -0.74 -4.51
CA VAL A 107 -13.37 -0.30 -3.68
C VAL A 107 -12.31 0.25 -4.61
N GLU A 108 -11.96 1.51 -4.43
CA GLU A 108 -10.95 2.21 -5.23
C GLU A 108 -9.85 2.72 -4.31
N VAL A 109 -8.63 2.69 -4.79
CA VAL A 109 -7.49 3.33 -4.15
C VAL A 109 -7.50 4.78 -4.60
N GLU A 110 -7.39 5.71 -3.66
CA GLU A 110 -7.14 7.10 -4.01
C GLU A 110 -5.72 7.20 -4.55
N GLY A 111 -5.59 7.55 -5.83
CA GLY A 111 -4.29 7.71 -6.47
C GLY A 111 -3.68 9.04 -6.06
N HIS A 112 -2.40 9.02 -5.73
CA HIS A 112 -1.56 10.20 -5.93
C HIS A 112 -1.43 10.38 -7.43
N ASP A 113 -2.35 11.11 -8.04
CA ASP A 113 -2.10 11.64 -9.36
C ASP A 113 -0.91 12.59 -9.20
N GLU A 114 0.27 12.16 -9.66
CA GLU A 114 1.44 13.01 -9.83
C GLU A 114 1.18 14.04 -10.96
N GLU A 115 0.13 14.86 -10.81
CA GLU A 115 -0.04 16.05 -11.62
C GLU A 115 0.94 17.09 -11.10
N GLU A 116 2.04 17.22 -11.84
CA GLU A 116 3.03 18.28 -11.79
C GLU A 116 2.45 19.62 -11.29
N GLY A 117 2.73 19.92 -10.01
CA GLY A 117 2.80 21.27 -9.46
C GLY A 117 1.46 21.93 -9.14
N ASP A 118 1.12 21.95 -7.86
CA ASP A 118 0.78 23.21 -7.20
C ASP A 118 1.09 23.16 -5.70
N ASP A 119 1.64 24.27 -5.22
CA ASP A 119 2.04 24.57 -3.84
C ASP A 119 0.79 24.70 -2.96
N HIS A 120 0.23 23.58 -2.52
CA HIS A 120 -0.87 23.55 -1.56
C HIS A 120 -0.63 22.49 -0.48
N GLY A 121 -0.17 22.95 0.68
CA GLY A 121 -0.14 22.18 1.92
C GLY A 121 -1.54 21.88 2.43
N ASP A 122 -2.11 20.82 1.89
CA ASP A 122 -3.13 20.01 2.55
C ASP A 122 -2.47 18.67 2.88
N GLU A 123 -2.64 18.24 4.13
CA GLU A 123 -2.14 16.98 4.65
C GLU A 123 -2.72 15.79 3.84
N GLU A 124 -2.08 15.42 2.72
CA GLU A 124 -2.47 14.30 1.86
C GLU A 124 -2.09 12.97 2.52
N HIS A 125 -3.10 12.31 3.08
CA HIS A 125 -2.99 10.99 3.68
C HIS A 125 -2.59 9.97 2.61
N GLY A 126 -1.31 9.60 2.56
CA GLY A 126 -0.67 8.89 1.45
C GLY A 126 -1.26 7.53 1.00
N ASN A 127 -2.27 7.00 1.69
CA ASN A 127 -2.78 5.65 1.52
C ASN A 127 -4.29 5.56 1.82
N ALA A 128 -5.12 6.28 1.06
CA ALA A 128 -6.58 6.28 1.25
C ALA A 128 -7.33 5.32 0.30
N LEU A 129 -8.47 4.80 0.78
CA LEU A 129 -9.41 3.93 0.05
C LEU A 129 -10.81 4.54 0.05
N HIS A 130 -11.45 4.52 -1.11
CA HIS A 130 -12.86 4.84 -1.28
C HIS A 130 -13.69 3.56 -1.42
N VAL A 131 -14.67 3.36 -0.52
CA VAL A 131 -15.60 2.22 -0.57
C VAL A 131 -17.02 2.71 -0.82
N GLU A 132 -17.59 2.38 -1.98
CA GLU A 132 -18.97 2.71 -2.36
C GLU A 132 -19.90 1.50 -2.25
N GLY A 133 -21.01 1.63 -1.53
CA GLY A 133 -22.03 0.60 -1.38
C GLY A 133 -22.99 0.58 -2.57
N VAL A 134 -22.88 -0.39 -3.47
CA VAL A 134 -23.70 -0.46 -4.69
C VAL A 134 -25.05 -1.14 -4.45
N SER A 135 -25.05 -2.28 -3.75
CA SER A 135 -26.27 -3.02 -3.45
C SER A 135 -26.18 -3.80 -2.15
N ALA A 136 -27.32 -3.99 -1.48
CA ALA A 136 -27.36 -4.67 -0.19
C ALA A 136 -26.84 -6.12 -0.31
N GLY A 137 -25.86 -6.46 0.53
CA GLY A 137 -25.14 -7.72 0.41
C GLY A 137 -23.83 -7.71 1.18
N THR A 138 -23.02 -8.73 0.94
CA THR A 138 -21.69 -8.89 1.52
C THR A 138 -20.68 -9.19 0.43
N THR A 139 -19.54 -8.54 0.47
CA THR A 139 -18.36 -8.85 -0.34
C THR A 139 -17.12 -8.81 0.55
N SER A 140 -15.96 -9.07 0.01
CA SER A 140 -14.69 -8.79 0.66
C SER A 140 -13.66 -8.35 -0.38
N PHE A 141 -12.58 -7.71 0.05
CA PHE A 141 -11.49 -7.33 -0.85
C PHE A 141 -10.13 -7.73 -0.27
N LYS A 142 -9.17 -7.96 -1.14
CA LYS A 142 -7.76 -8.16 -0.79
C LYS A 142 -7.01 -6.85 -0.98
N LEU A 143 -6.15 -6.52 -0.03
CA LEU A 143 -5.28 -5.35 -0.07
C LEU A 143 -3.83 -5.79 -0.27
N GLN A 144 -3.11 -5.09 -1.12
CA GLN A 144 -1.68 -5.26 -1.34
C GLN A 144 -1.00 -3.89 -1.32
N LEU A 145 0.22 -3.84 -0.77
CA LEU A 145 1.14 -2.73 -0.95
C LEU A 145 2.17 -3.19 -1.98
N MET A 146 2.22 -2.52 -3.12
CA MET A 146 3.14 -2.79 -4.20
C MET A 146 4.31 -1.82 -4.15
N HIS A 147 5.50 -2.31 -4.47
CA HIS A 147 6.73 -1.55 -4.67
C HIS A 147 7.56 -2.24 -5.75
N ASP A 148 8.07 -1.51 -6.73
CA ASP A 148 8.90 -2.01 -7.84
C ASP A 148 8.39 -3.35 -8.44
N GLY A 149 7.09 -3.38 -8.75
CA GLY A 149 6.44 -4.52 -9.41
C GLY A 149 6.25 -5.78 -8.57
N HIS A 150 6.55 -5.75 -7.28
CA HIS A 150 6.27 -6.82 -6.32
C HIS A 150 5.47 -6.31 -5.12
N ALA A 151 4.92 -7.23 -4.33
CA ALA A 151 4.11 -6.87 -3.17
C ALA A 151 4.97 -6.94 -1.91
N ASP A 152 5.27 -5.78 -1.32
CA ASP A 152 5.87 -5.65 0.01
C ASP A 152 4.91 -6.18 1.08
N TYR A 153 3.61 -5.98 0.88
CA TYR A 153 2.57 -6.55 1.72
C TYR A 153 1.44 -7.17 0.91
N THR A 154 0.90 -8.28 1.41
CA THR A 154 -0.35 -8.86 0.93
C THR A 154 -1.20 -9.29 2.12
N SER A 155 -2.44 -8.80 2.18
CA SER A 155 -3.34 -9.16 3.27
C SER A 155 -3.55 -10.68 3.33
N THR A 156 -3.40 -11.24 4.52
CA THR A 156 -3.55 -12.67 4.79
C THR A 156 -5.02 -13.08 4.73
N ASN A 157 -5.92 -12.19 5.14
CA ASN A 157 -7.35 -12.33 5.00
C ASN A 157 -7.92 -11.22 4.10
N ASN A 158 -9.06 -11.49 3.48
CA ASN A 158 -9.80 -10.45 2.78
C ASN A 158 -10.60 -9.62 3.79
N VAL A 159 -10.56 -8.30 3.64
CA VAL A 159 -11.35 -7.35 4.42
C VAL A 159 -12.84 -7.56 4.13
N PRO A 160 -13.67 -7.92 5.12
CA PRO A 160 -15.10 -8.12 4.91
C PRO A 160 -15.82 -6.77 4.76
N VAL A 161 -16.75 -6.71 3.81
CA VAL A 161 -17.60 -5.54 3.53
C VAL A 161 -19.07 -5.95 3.59
N THR A 162 -19.88 -5.20 4.35
CA THR A 162 -21.33 -5.38 4.44
C THR A 162 -22.07 -4.12 4.02
N VAL A 163 -22.93 -4.23 3.02
CA VAL A 163 -23.79 -3.14 2.53
C VAL A 163 -25.23 -3.40 2.98
N ASN A 164 -25.85 -2.46 3.69
CA ASN A 164 -27.21 -2.57 4.24
C ASN A 164 -28.28 -1.84 3.43
#